data_AF-A0A2C9M7G3-F1
#
_entry.id   AF-A0A2C9M7G3-F1
#
_cell.length_a   1.000
_cell.length_b   1.000
_cell.length_c   1.000
_cell.angle_alpha   90.00
_cell.angle_beta   90.00
_cell.angle_gamma   90.00
#
_symmetry.space_group_name_H-M   'P 1'
#
loop_
_entity.id
_entity.type
_entity.pdbx_description
1 polymer ?
#
loop_
_entity_poly.entity_id
_entity_poly.type
_entity_poly.pdbx_seq_one_letter_code
_entity_poly.pdbx_strand_id
1 'polypeptide(L)'
;MLDSVLTLRSILSVFSNDYIIDFTFHQNGIIQGQLTNTGYLLPSYFNRQETLYGYRINKNIVGNIHQIFAHFRVDLDIGGTCNRYETLNIVKDQIPLQQDPDVIKYQTKIIRDLKTTEKRAVFDYNFRKPKYHLVYNNNVRNDLGQEKSYR
;
A
#
# COMPACT_ATOMS: atom_id res chain seq x y z
N MET A 1 10.37 -12.25 -20.57
CA MET A 1 9.16 -11.66 -21.16
C MET A 1 9.22 -10.17 -20.90
N LEU A 2 9.04 -9.31 -21.89
CA LEU A 2 8.92 -7.86 -21.64
C LEU A 2 7.58 -7.60 -20.95
N ASP A 3 7.56 -6.78 -19.90
CA ASP A 3 6.31 -6.33 -19.28
C ASP A 3 5.74 -5.17 -20.11
N SER A 4 4.60 -5.42 -20.75
CA SER A 4 3.84 -4.41 -21.49
C SER A 4 2.59 -4.07 -20.68
N VAL A 5 2.36 -2.78 -20.45
CA VAL A 5 1.30 -2.31 -19.55
C VAL A 5 0.28 -1.43 -20.28
N LEU A 6 -0.97 -1.45 -19.80
CA LEU A 6 -2.00 -0.48 -20.17
C LEU A 6 -2.11 0.54 -19.04
N THR A 7 -2.05 1.83 -19.35
CA THR A 7 -2.23 2.90 -18.35
C THR A 7 -3.39 3.80 -18.73
N LEU A 8 -4.36 3.95 -17.82
CA LEU A 8 -5.37 4.99 -17.85
C LEU A 8 -4.86 6.15 -16.99
N ARG A 9 -4.66 7.33 -17.61
CA ARG A 9 -4.14 8.53 -16.95
C ARG A 9 -5.18 9.64 -16.95
N SER A 10 -5.32 10.32 -15.82
CA SER A 10 -5.99 11.61 -15.70
C SER A 10 -5.08 12.64 -15.05
N ILE A 11 -5.25 13.91 -15.39
CA ILE A 11 -4.50 15.02 -14.82
C ILE A 11 -5.48 16.03 -14.25
N LEU A 12 -5.33 16.35 -12.97
CA LEU A 12 -6.11 17.38 -12.28
C LEU A 12 -5.21 18.57 -11.97
N SER A 13 -5.41 19.67 -12.69
CA SER A 13 -4.73 20.94 -12.43
C SER A 13 -5.58 21.78 -11.48
N VAL A 14 -5.11 21.98 -10.24
CA VAL A 14 -5.81 22.76 -9.22
C VAL A 14 -4.88 23.86 -8.73
N PHE A 15 -5.27 25.11 -9.02
CA PHE A 15 -4.46 26.30 -8.78
C PHE A 15 -3.08 26.19 -9.44
N SER A 16 -2.04 25.96 -8.65
CA SER A 16 -0.64 25.90 -9.10
C SER A 16 -0.10 24.46 -9.20
N ASN A 17 -0.83 23.47 -8.67
CA ASN A 17 -0.41 22.07 -8.64
C ASN A 17 -1.08 21.26 -9.74
N ASP A 18 -0.35 20.30 -10.28
CA ASP A 18 -0.80 19.32 -11.25
C ASP A 18 -0.70 17.91 -10.65
N TYR A 19 -1.84 17.26 -10.49
CA TYR A 19 -1.93 15.90 -9.95
C TYR A 19 -2.16 14.90 -11.07
N ILE A 20 -1.17 14.04 -11.32
CA ILE A 20 -1.24 12.95 -12.30
C ILE A 20 -1.71 11.70 -11.57
N ILE A 21 -2.85 11.16 -12.00
CA ILE A 21 -3.44 9.94 -11.45
C ILE A 21 -3.37 8.85 -12.51
N ASP A 22 -2.64 7.78 -12.21
CA ASP A 22 -2.45 6.64 -13.10
C ASP A 22 -3.07 5.38 -12.49
N PHE A 23 -3.84 4.67 -13.31
CA PHE A 23 -4.20 3.27 -13.09
C PHE A 23 -3.51 2.42 -14.16
N THR A 24 -2.54 1.61 -13.74
CA THR A 24 -1.74 0.76 -14.62
C THR A 24 -2.11 -0.71 -14.45
N PHE A 25 -2.34 -1.39 -15.57
CA PHE A 25 -2.76 -2.78 -15.65
C PHE A 25 -1.64 -3.60 -16.30
N HIS A 26 -1.10 -4.56 -15.54
CA HIS A 26 -0.06 -5.46 -15.99
C HIS A 26 -0.65 -6.75 -16.55
N GLN A 27 0.06 -7.42 -17.46
CA GLN A 27 -0.38 -8.67 -18.09
C GLN A 27 -0.58 -9.83 -17.12
N ASN A 28 0.07 -9.78 -15.95
CA ASN A 28 -0.07 -10.78 -14.90
C ASN A 28 -1.26 -10.52 -13.94
N GLY A 29 -2.10 -9.53 -14.25
CA GLY A 29 -3.28 -9.19 -13.46
C GLY A 29 -3.02 -8.22 -12.32
N ILE A 30 -1.79 -7.70 -12.15
CA ILE A 30 -1.50 -6.64 -11.18
C ILE A 30 -2.12 -5.32 -11.66
N ILE A 31 -2.74 -4.60 -10.72
CA ILE A 31 -3.30 -3.27 -10.89
C ILE A 31 -2.57 -2.33 -9.94
N GLN A 32 -1.98 -1.26 -10.46
CA GLN A 32 -1.28 -0.23 -9.69
C GLN A 32 -2.02 1.10 -9.80
N GLY A 33 -2.42 1.67 -8.65
CA GLY A 33 -2.86 3.06 -8.54
C GLY A 33 -1.70 3.95 -8.10
N GLN A 34 -1.47 5.06 -8.80
CA GLN A 34 -0.39 5.99 -8.49
C GLN A 34 -0.89 7.44 -8.58
N LEU A 35 -0.50 8.25 -7.58
CA LEU A 35 -0.63 9.70 -7.60
C LEU A 35 0.77 10.32 -7.66
N THR A 36 1.00 11.15 -8.66
CA THR A 36 2.22 11.96 -8.78
C THR A 36 1.83 13.43 -8.72
N ASN A 37 2.49 14.21 -7.86
CA ASN A 37 2.30 15.65 -7.79
C ASN A 37 3.42 16.38 -8.54
N THR A 38 3.07 17.38 -9.34
CA THR A 38 3.99 18.28 -10.04
C THR A 38 3.40 19.69 -10.13
N GLY A 39 4.02 20.58 -10.89
CA GLY A 39 3.62 21.99 -11.00
C GLY A 39 4.38 22.90 -10.04
N TYR A 40 3.75 24.01 -9.66
CA TYR A 40 4.34 25.07 -8.85
C TYR A 40 3.92 24.98 -7.38
N LEU A 41 4.91 25.06 -6.48
CA LEU A 41 4.68 25.17 -5.05
C LEU A 41 3.85 26.42 -4.72
N LEU A 42 2.98 26.32 -3.72
CA LEU A 42 2.32 27.47 -3.11
C LEU A 42 3.26 28.14 -2.10
N PRO A 43 3.85 29.32 -2.39
CA PRO A 43 4.87 29.90 -1.53
C PRO A 43 4.32 30.97 -0.59
N SER A 44 5.14 31.35 0.40
CA SER A 44 4.96 32.55 1.21
C SER A 44 6.05 33.60 0.93
N TYR A 45 5.78 34.87 1.24
CA TYR A 45 6.80 35.93 1.16
C TYR A 45 7.86 35.75 2.26
N PHE A 46 9.13 35.93 1.92
CA PHE A 46 10.21 35.75 2.88
C PHE A 46 10.22 36.82 3.98
N ASN A 47 10.17 36.35 5.23
CA ASN A 47 10.71 37.05 6.39
C ASN A 47 11.46 36.03 7.28
N ARG A 48 12.19 36.50 8.30
CA ARG A 48 13.00 35.61 9.16
C ARG A 48 12.18 34.63 9.99
N GLN A 49 10.90 34.89 10.27
CA GLN A 49 10.05 34.00 11.06
C GLN A 49 9.51 32.84 10.19
N GLU A 50 9.28 33.09 8.90
CA GLU A 50 8.80 32.07 7.94
C GLU A 50 9.76 30.87 7.76
N THR A 51 11.04 31.02 8.10
CA THR A 51 12.01 29.89 8.00
C THR A 51 11.74 28.77 9.00
N LEU A 52 10.83 28.99 9.97
CA LEU A 52 10.34 27.93 10.85
C LEU A 52 9.31 27.01 10.14
N TYR A 53 8.69 27.48 9.06
CA TYR A 53 7.60 26.80 8.36
C TYR A 53 7.96 26.37 6.93
N GLY A 54 9.20 26.60 6.51
CA GLY A 54 9.65 26.34 5.15
C GLY A 54 11.11 26.68 4.91
N TYR A 55 11.55 26.53 3.67
CA TYR A 55 12.91 26.89 3.26
C TYR A 55 12.88 28.09 2.32
N ARG A 56 13.83 29.02 2.45
CA ARG A 56 13.97 30.14 1.52
C ARG A 56 14.52 29.62 0.19
N ILE A 57 13.69 29.60 -0.85
CA ILE A 57 14.04 29.06 -2.18
C ILE A 57 14.36 30.16 -3.19
N ASN A 58 14.06 31.42 -2.89
CA ASN A 58 14.45 32.58 -3.71
C ASN A 58 14.55 33.84 -2.83
N LYS A 59 14.98 34.98 -3.40
CA LYS A 59 15.19 36.27 -2.72
C LYS A 59 14.03 36.62 -1.78
N ASN A 60 12.79 36.50 -2.24
CA ASN A 60 11.61 36.88 -1.46
C ASN A 60 10.61 35.72 -1.26
N ILE A 61 11.05 34.46 -1.43
CA ILE A 61 10.15 33.30 -1.50
C ILE A 61 10.57 32.23 -0.49
N VAL A 62 9.61 31.78 0.30
CA VAL A 62 9.71 30.59 1.16
C VAL A 62 8.84 29.48 0.56
N GLY A 63 9.45 28.31 0.34
CA GLY A 63 8.75 27.08 0.00
C GLY A 63 8.22 26.44 1.29
N ASN A 64 6.91 26.50 1.48
CA ASN A 64 6.26 26.07 2.71
C ASN A 64 6.26 24.55 2.85
N ILE A 65 6.45 24.08 4.08
CA ILE A 65 6.20 22.68 4.45
C ILE A 65 4.70 22.43 4.33
N HIS A 66 4.33 21.39 3.59
CA HIS A 66 2.95 20.95 3.46
C HIS A 66 2.92 19.44 3.25
N GLN A 67 1.76 18.84 3.48
CA GLN A 67 1.51 17.42 3.29
C GLN A 67 0.47 17.22 2.18
N ILE A 68 0.62 16.14 1.44
CA ILE A 68 -0.32 15.73 0.39
C ILE A 68 -0.82 14.36 0.77
N PHE A 69 -2.14 14.24 0.93
CA PHE A 69 -2.81 12.98 1.21
C PHE A 69 -3.79 12.68 0.09
N ALA A 70 -3.92 11.40 -0.25
CA ALA A 70 -4.89 10.91 -1.20
C ALA A 70 -5.60 9.70 -0.62
N HIS A 71 -6.89 9.57 -0.94
CA HIS A 71 -7.72 8.48 -0.46
C HIS A 71 -8.42 7.83 -1.65
N PHE A 72 -8.25 6.53 -1.79
CA PHE A 72 -8.86 5.73 -2.85
C PHE A 72 -9.87 4.77 -2.23
N ARG A 73 -11.04 4.64 -2.86
CA ARG A 73 -11.95 3.53 -2.60
C ARG A 73 -11.53 2.35 -3.50
N VAL A 74 -11.30 1.19 -2.89
CA VAL A 74 -11.00 -0.05 -3.61
C VAL A 74 -12.06 -1.07 -3.20
N ASP A 75 -12.97 -1.38 -4.12
CA ASP A 75 -14.10 -2.29 -3.92
C ASP A 75 -13.77 -3.61 -4.63
N LEU A 76 -13.22 -4.58 -3.87
CA LEU A 76 -12.74 -5.84 -4.43
C LEU A 76 -13.79 -6.94 -4.26
N ASP A 77 -14.18 -7.55 -5.38
CA ASP A 77 -15.09 -8.72 -5.43
C ASP A 77 -14.34 -9.96 -5.96
N ILE A 78 -13.61 -10.63 -5.08
CA ILE A 78 -12.79 -11.79 -5.42
C ILE A 78 -13.70 -13.02 -5.61
N GLY A 79 -13.96 -13.41 -6.86
CA GLY A 79 -14.84 -14.55 -7.15
C GLY A 79 -16.27 -14.37 -6.64
N GLY A 80 -16.74 -13.11 -6.55
CA GLY A 80 -18.04 -12.72 -6.00
C GLY A 80 -17.90 -11.80 -4.78
N THR A 81 -19.03 -11.32 -4.27
CA THR A 81 -19.11 -10.25 -3.25
C THR A 81 -18.90 -10.71 -1.80
N CYS A 82 -19.01 -12.01 -1.53
CA CYS A 82 -18.80 -12.57 -0.19
C CYS A 82 -17.31 -12.79 0.09
N ASN A 83 -16.59 -11.74 0.48
CA ASN A 83 -15.16 -11.79 0.74
C ASN A 83 -14.82 -11.66 2.24
N ARG A 84 -13.56 -12.00 2.56
CA ARG A 84 -12.94 -11.86 3.87
C ARG A 84 -11.65 -11.09 3.75
N TYR A 85 -11.24 -10.47 4.85
CA TYR A 85 -10.00 -9.71 4.93
C TYR A 85 -9.13 -10.21 6.07
N GLU A 86 -7.86 -10.48 5.76
CA GLU A 86 -6.87 -10.90 6.76
C GLU A 86 -5.50 -10.29 6.50
N THR A 87 -4.64 -10.37 7.51
CA THR A 87 -3.22 -10.09 7.33
C THR A 87 -2.38 -11.34 7.53
N LEU A 88 -1.41 -11.59 6.65
CA LEU A 88 -0.35 -12.58 6.86
C LEU A 88 0.89 -11.89 7.43
N ASN A 89 1.43 -12.49 8.49
CA ASN A 89 2.68 -12.09 9.11
C ASN A 89 3.70 -13.22 9.01
N ILE A 90 4.95 -12.90 8.68
CA ILE A 90 6.05 -13.85 8.65
C ILE A 90 6.86 -13.66 9.92
N VAL A 91 6.89 -14.68 10.77
CA VAL A 91 7.62 -14.65 12.04
C VAL A 91 8.65 -15.76 12.12
N LYS A 92 9.69 -15.56 12.92
CA LYS A 92 10.63 -16.62 13.27
C LYS A 92 9.97 -17.60 14.23
N ASP A 93 10.29 -18.87 14.07
CA ASP A 93 9.78 -19.98 14.85
C ASP A 93 10.94 -20.94 15.17
N GLN A 94 10.85 -21.58 16.32
CA GLN A 94 11.82 -22.57 16.79
C GLN A 94 11.05 -23.83 17.15
N ILE A 95 11.34 -24.92 16.43
CA ILE A 95 10.68 -26.21 16.67
C ILE A 95 11.72 -27.33 16.73
N PRO A 96 11.49 -28.39 17.50
CA PRO A 96 12.30 -29.58 17.42
C PRO A 96 12.21 -30.19 16.02
N LEU A 97 13.30 -30.75 15.52
CA LEU A 97 13.32 -31.46 14.24
C LEU A 97 12.50 -32.75 14.39
N GLN A 98 11.60 -33.02 13.44
CA GLN A 98 10.73 -34.21 13.50
C GLN A 98 11.51 -35.53 13.56
N GLN A 99 12.68 -35.59 12.92
CA GLN A 99 13.52 -36.78 12.85
C GLN A 99 14.43 -36.92 14.08
N ASP A 100 14.69 -35.83 14.80
CA ASP A 100 15.58 -35.78 15.96
C ASP A 100 15.13 -34.66 16.91
N PRO A 101 14.31 -34.97 17.93
CA PRO A 101 13.74 -33.98 18.82
C PRO A 101 14.77 -33.18 19.65
N ASP A 102 15.99 -33.68 19.81
CA ASP A 102 17.06 -33.00 20.55
C ASP A 102 17.69 -31.86 19.73
N VAL A 103 17.43 -31.81 18.43
CA VAL A 103 17.91 -30.76 17.53
C VAL A 103 16.82 -29.69 17.31
N ILE A 104 17.13 -28.44 17.66
CA ILE A 104 16.25 -27.30 17.40
C ILE A 104 16.46 -26.75 15.98
N LYS A 105 15.38 -26.73 15.20
CA LYS A 105 15.31 -26.10 13.89
C LYS A 105 14.75 -24.68 14.00
N TYR A 106 15.46 -23.73 13.38
CA TYR A 106 15.03 -22.35 13.24
C TYR A 106 14.43 -22.17 11.84
N GLN A 107 13.19 -21.70 11.76
CA GLN A 107 12.52 -21.45 10.49
C GLN A 107 11.57 -20.26 10.60
N THR A 108 10.98 -19.86 9.47
CA THR A 108 9.90 -18.88 9.46
C THR A 108 8.55 -19.58 9.37
N LYS A 109 7.53 -19.05 10.04
CA LYS A 109 6.14 -19.46 9.85
C LYS A 109 5.26 -18.28 9.44
N ILE A 110 4.17 -18.61 8.78
CA ILE A 110 3.10 -17.67 8.46
C ILE A 110 2.08 -17.69 9.60
N ILE A 111 1.75 -16.51 10.12
CA ILE A 111 0.62 -16.31 11.03
C ILE A 111 -0.47 -15.55 10.27
N ARG A 112 -1.66 -16.14 10.20
CA ARG A 112 -2.87 -15.50 9.64
C ARG A 112 -3.64 -14.79 10.75
N ASP A 113 -4.11 -13.58 10.49
CA ASP A 113 -4.93 -12.79 11.42
C ASP A 113 -6.16 -12.25 10.70
N LEU A 114 -7.26 -12.99 10.81
CA LEU A 114 -8.56 -12.66 10.24
C LEU A 114 -9.16 -11.43 10.94
N LYS A 115 -9.62 -10.47 10.15
CA LYS A 115 -10.30 -9.27 10.66
C LYS A 115 -11.80 -9.51 10.62
N THR A 116 -12.37 -9.83 11.78
CA THR A 116 -13.78 -10.19 11.92
C THR A 116 -14.73 -8.99 12.01
N THR A 117 -14.20 -7.78 12.21
CA THR A 117 -14.98 -6.54 12.28
C THR A 117 -14.25 -5.40 11.56
N GLU A 118 -15.00 -4.41 11.10
CA GLU A 118 -14.46 -3.22 10.42
C GLU A 118 -13.40 -2.50 11.27
N LYS A 119 -13.66 -2.32 12.57
CA LYS A 119 -12.72 -1.67 13.50
C LYS A 119 -11.39 -2.43 13.62
N ARG A 120 -11.39 -3.77 13.53
CA ARG A 120 -10.17 -4.58 13.52
C ARG A 120 -9.43 -4.51 12.18
N ALA A 121 -10.14 -4.14 11.11
CA ALA A 121 -9.59 -3.98 9.77
C ALA A 121 -8.95 -2.61 9.54
N VAL A 122 -9.22 -1.60 10.38
CA VAL A 122 -8.49 -0.33 10.37
C VAL A 122 -7.05 -0.54 10.83
N PHE A 123 -6.08 0.00 10.08
CA PHE A 123 -4.67 -0.10 10.42
C PHE A 123 -3.93 1.20 10.11
N ASP A 124 -2.93 1.50 10.93
CA ASP A 124 -1.84 2.40 10.58
C ASP A 124 -0.67 1.55 10.06
N TYR A 125 -0.21 1.85 8.84
CA TYR A 125 0.72 0.96 8.15
C TYR A 125 2.15 1.14 8.69
N ASN A 126 2.68 0.09 9.31
CA ASN A 126 4.05 0.10 9.83
C ASN A 126 5.05 -0.41 8.79
N PHE A 127 5.73 0.53 8.11
CA PHE A 127 6.76 0.21 7.12
C PHE A 127 7.96 -0.59 7.67
N ARG A 128 8.21 -0.57 8.99
CA ARG A 128 9.27 -1.39 9.62
C ARG A 128 8.84 -2.83 9.90
N LYS A 129 7.54 -3.11 9.90
CA LYS A 129 6.96 -4.44 10.14
C LYS A 129 5.84 -4.69 9.11
N PRO A 130 6.18 -4.77 7.81
CA PRO A 130 5.18 -4.90 6.75
C PRO A 130 4.39 -6.20 6.91
N LYS A 131 3.10 -6.15 6.60
CA LYS A 131 2.22 -7.31 6.56
C LYS A 131 1.71 -7.50 5.13
N TYR A 132 1.32 -8.73 4.81
CA TYR A 132 0.57 -8.99 3.59
C TYR A 132 -0.91 -8.79 3.92
N HIS A 133 -1.55 -7.84 3.27
CA HIS A 133 -2.97 -7.56 3.40
C HIS A 133 -3.68 -8.35 2.30
N LEU A 134 -4.66 -9.18 2.64
CA LEU A 134 -5.32 -10.06 1.68
C LEU A 134 -6.82 -9.91 1.76
N VAL A 135 -7.43 -9.64 0.61
CA VAL A 135 -8.88 -9.84 0.41
C VAL A 135 -9.06 -11.14 -0.34
N TYR A 136 -9.90 -12.03 0.18
CA TYR A 136 -10.05 -13.37 -0.36
C TYR A 136 -11.47 -13.89 -0.25
N ASN A 137 -11.75 -14.97 -0.97
CA ASN A 137 -13.03 -15.65 -0.92
C ASN A 137 -12.85 -17.10 -0.47
N ASN A 138 -13.42 -17.44 0.70
CA ASN A 138 -13.28 -18.75 1.30
C ASN A 138 -14.12 -19.85 0.60
N ASN A 139 -15.04 -19.45 -0.28
CA ASN A 139 -15.89 -20.35 -1.07
C ASN A 139 -15.32 -20.60 -2.48
N VAL A 140 -14.32 -19.83 -2.91
CA VAL A 140 -13.71 -19.96 -4.24
C VAL A 140 -12.25 -20.37 -4.09
N ARG A 141 -11.93 -21.58 -4.57
CA ARG A 141 -10.59 -22.15 -4.47
C ARG A 141 -9.94 -22.28 -5.84
N ASN A 142 -8.61 -22.30 -5.87
CA ASN A 142 -7.84 -22.71 -7.03
C ASN A 142 -7.73 -24.25 -7.10
N ASP A 143 -7.08 -24.76 -8.14
CA ASP A 143 -6.95 -26.21 -8.39
C ASP A 143 -6.14 -26.94 -7.30
N LEU A 144 -5.42 -26.20 -6.45
CA LEU A 144 -4.66 -26.71 -5.31
C LEU A 144 -5.43 -26.57 -3.97
N GLY A 145 -6.72 -26.24 -4.03
CA GLY A 145 -7.58 -26.07 -2.86
C GLY A 145 -7.30 -24.81 -2.03
N GLN A 146 -6.46 -23.88 -2.51
CA GLN A 146 -6.18 -22.61 -1.83
C GLN A 146 -7.23 -21.56 -2.19
N GLU A 147 -7.60 -20.74 -1.22
CA GLU A 147 -8.58 -19.66 -1.40
C GLU A 147 -8.04 -18.61 -2.38
N LYS A 148 -8.84 -18.25 -3.39
CA LYS A 148 -8.46 -17.20 -4.32
C LYS A 148 -8.44 -15.86 -3.58
N SER A 149 -7.37 -15.11 -3.77
CA SER A 149 -7.11 -13.85 -3.06
C SER A 149 -6.46 -12.82 -3.96
N TYR A 150 -6.58 -11.56 -3.56
CA TYR A 150 -5.84 -10.43 -4.10
C TYR A 150 -5.17 -9.69 -2.94
N ARG A 151 -3.97 -9.19 -3.20
CA ARG A 151 -3.13 -8.51 -2.21
C ARG A 151 -3.00 -7.03 -2.55
#